data_AF-A0A960J9D8-F1
#
_entry.id   AF-A0A960J9D8-F1
#
_cell.length_a   1.000
_cell.length_b   1.000
_cell.length_c   1.000
_cell.angle_alpha   90.00
_cell.angle_beta   90.00
_cell.angle_gamma   90.00
#
_symmetry.space_group_name_H-M   'P 1'
#
loop_
_entity.id
_entity.type
_entity.pdbx_description
1 polymer ?
#
loop_
_entity_poly.entity_id
_entity_poly.type
_entity_poly.pdbx_seq_one_letter_code
_entity_poly.pdbx_strand_id
1 'polypeptide(L)'
;MTEACERHPHGTRLRYRGGCRCLTCRAANSRYECERAAARRRGEHNGIVPAKKARRRILELARKGVGYKQVADASGVAETIVGEIRTGRKTRIRANTERAILGVTAEAMADHALVDAAPTWRRIERLIDEGGFTKSEIARRLGKKTPALQIGRVKVLAKTALAIEKMCRYYLERR
;
A
#
# COMPACT_ATOMS: atom_id res chain seq x y z
N MET A 1 16.88 0.25 43.55
CA MET A 1 16.35 -0.65 42.49
C MET A 1 14.88 -0.29 42.34
N THR A 2 14.40 0.13 41.17
CA THR A 2 13.02 0.63 41.04
C THR A 2 12.03 -0.53 40.93
N GLU A 3 10.78 -0.29 41.32
CA GLU A 3 9.65 -1.24 41.24
C GLU A 3 9.38 -1.76 39.81
N ALA A 4 9.87 -1.05 38.78
CA ALA A 4 9.85 -1.49 37.40
C ALA A 4 10.92 -2.57 37.08
N CYS A 5 11.99 -2.64 37.86
CA CYS A 5 13.03 -3.66 37.75
C CYS A 5 12.45 -5.04 38.06
N GLU A 6 11.72 -5.18 39.17
CA GLU A 6 11.34 -6.48 39.73
C GLU A 6 10.36 -7.27 38.87
N ARG A 7 9.56 -6.59 38.03
CA ARG A 7 8.52 -7.19 37.17
C ARG A 7 9.03 -7.94 35.94
N HIS A 8 10.30 -7.82 35.57
CA HIS A 8 10.83 -8.40 34.32
C HIS A 8 11.89 -9.48 34.58
N PRO A 9 11.92 -10.62 33.88
CA PRO A 9 12.95 -11.63 34.11
C PRO A 9 14.37 -11.12 33.80
N HIS A 10 15.36 -11.64 34.54
CA HIS A 10 16.78 -11.40 34.25
C HIS A 10 17.16 -11.90 32.84
N GLY A 11 18.20 -11.31 32.25
CA GLY A 11 18.57 -11.61 30.86
C GLY A 11 17.69 -10.90 29.81
N THR A 12 16.85 -9.95 30.22
CA THR A 12 16.07 -9.12 29.28
C THR A 12 16.53 -7.67 29.28
N ARG A 13 16.36 -6.99 28.14
CA ARG A 13 16.62 -5.55 28.03
C ARG A 13 15.72 -4.72 28.94
N LEU A 14 14.47 -5.14 29.16
CA LEU A 14 13.53 -4.42 30.03
C LEU A 14 14.02 -4.40 31.49
N ARG A 15 14.52 -5.54 32.00
CA ARG A 15 15.15 -5.64 33.33
C ARG A 15 16.41 -4.76 33.43
N TYR A 16 17.22 -4.68 32.38
CA TYR A 16 18.35 -3.73 32.32
C TYR A 16 17.90 -2.26 32.38
N ARG A 17 16.88 -1.88 31.59
CA ARG A 17 16.33 -0.52 31.60
C ARG A 17 15.68 -0.15 32.94
N GLY A 18 15.10 -1.14 33.63
CA GLY A 18 14.58 -1.00 34.99
C GLY A 18 15.66 -0.83 36.07
N GLY A 19 16.95 -0.95 35.73
CA GLY A 19 18.05 -0.64 36.64
C GLY A 19 18.92 -1.84 37.04
N CYS A 20 18.55 -3.07 36.66
CA CYS A 20 19.41 -4.23 36.90
C CYS A 20 20.73 -4.10 36.11
N ARG A 21 21.85 -4.48 36.74
CA ARG A 21 23.18 -4.45 36.12
C ARG A 21 23.89 -5.82 36.17
N CYS A 22 23.20 -6.93 36.40
CA CYS A 22 23.85 -8.25 36.37
C CYS A 22 24.40 -8.57 34.96
N LEU A 23 25.29 -9.55 34.86
CA LEU A 23 25.96 -9.93 33.61
C LEU A 23 24.97 -10.29 32.49
N THR A 24 23.93 -11.08 32.81
CA THR A 24 22.91 -11.51 31.83
C THR A 24 22.09 -10.33 31.30
N CYS A 25 21.73 -9.37 32.16
CA CYS A 25 21.03 -8.15 31.75
C CYS A 25 21.92 -7.20 30.93
N ARG A 26 23.21 -7.07 31.28
CA ARG A 26 24.18 -6.32 30.47
C ARG A 26 24.35 -6.94 29.08
N ALA A 27 24.54 -8.26 29.01
CA ALA A 27 24.65 -9.00 27.75
C ALA A 27 23.41 -8.82 26.87
N ALA A 28 22.21 -8.90 27.44
CA ALA A 28 20.96 -8.67 26.72
C ALA A 28 20.84 -7.26 26.14
N ASN A 29 21.26 -6.24 26.90
CA ASN A 29 21.31 -4.87 26.41
C ASN A 29 22.36 -4.70 25.29
N SER A 30 23.56 -5.23 25.48
CA SER A 30 24.62 -5.18 24.47
C SER A 30 24.19 -5.85 23.16
N ARG A 31 23.59 -7.05 23.24
CA ARG A 31 23.04 -7.75 22.06
C ARG A 31 22.03 -6.88 21.32
N TYR A 32 21.07 -6.28 22.03
CA TYR A 32 20.10 -5.38 21.43
C TYR A 32 20.75 -4.17 20.77
N GLU A 33 21.73 -3.51 21.41
CA GLU A 33 22.39 -2.35 20.81
C GLU A 33 23.25 -2.74 19.59
N CYS A 34 23.90 -3.91 19.61
CA CYS A 34 24.60 -4.48 18.45
C CYS A 34 23.64 -4.75 17.29
N GLU A 35 22.50 -5.43 17.55
CA GLU A 35 21.46 -5.69 16.55
C GLU A 35 20.89 -4.38 15.99
N ARG A 36 20.66 -3.39 16.86
CA ARG A 36 20.16 -2.06 16.48
C ARG A 36 21.17 -1.28 15.64
N ALA A 37 22.46 -1.36 15.97
CA ALA A 37 23.54 -0.75 15.19
C ALA A 37 23.68 -1.42 13.82
N ALA A 38 23.58 -2.75 13.77
CA ALA A 38 23.58 -3.51 12.52
C ALA A 38 22.38 -3.14 11.63
N ALA A 39 21.17 -3.05 12.19
CA ALA A 39 19.98 -2.62 11.46
C ALA A 39 20.10 -1.18 10.91
N ARG A 40 20.79 -0.27 11.62
CA ARG A 40 21.11 1.07 11.10
C ARG A 40 22.08 1.02 9.93
N ARG A 41 23.15 0.23 10.04
CA ARG A 41 24.12 0.05 8.94
C ARG A 41 23.47 -0.54 7.69
N ARG A 42 22.53 -1.47 7.85
CA ARG A 42 21.75 -2.07 6.74
C ARG A 42 20.60 -1.19 6.22
N GLY A 43 20.35 -0.01 6.81
CA GLY A 43 19.23 0.86 6.41
C GLY A 43 17.83 0.34 6.82
N GLU A 44 17.77 -0.73 7.62
CA GLU A 44 16.55 -1.33 8.17
C GLU A 44 16.02 -0.58 9.41
N HIS A 45 16.72 0.47 9.85
CA HIS A 45 16.34 1.25 11.01
C HIS A 45 14.92 1.83 10.88
N ASN A 46 14.00 1.34 11.72
CA ASN A 46 12.60 1.76 11.74
C ASN A 46 12.33 2.93 12.74
N GLY A 47 13.21 3.94 12.72
CA GLY A 47 13.08 5.15 13.52
C GLY A 47 11.99 6.10 13.03
N ILE A 48 11.74 7.18 13.78
CA ILE A 48 10.80 8.24 13.37
C ILE A 48 11.54 9.25 12.48
N VAL A 49 11.11 9.39 11.23
CA VAL A 49 11.68 10.26 10.19
C VAL A 49 10.67 11.34 9.75
N PRO A 50 11.12 12.46 9.14
CA PRO A 50 10.24 13.45 8.55
C PRO A 50 9.44 12.88 7.37
N ALA A 51 8.13 13.11 7.30
CA ALA A 51 7.26 12.58 6.25
C ALA A 51 7.38 13.31 4.89
N LYS A 52 8.37 14.20 4.72
CA LYS A 52 8.48 15.11 3.57
C LYS A 52 8.61 14.35 2.24
N LYS A 53 9.44 13.30 2.18
CA LYS A 53 9.64 12.53 0.94
C LYS A 53 8.40 11.72 0.58
N ALA A 54 7.79 11.06 1.57
CA ALA A 54 6.54 10.34 1.41
C ALA A 54 5.41 11.25 0.90
N ARG A 55 5.24 12.44 1.51
CA ARG A 55 4.24 13.42 1.06
C ARG A 55 4.47 13.86 -0.38
N ARG A 56 5.71 14.20 -0.74
CA ARG A 56 6.06 14.59 -2.11
C ARG A 56 5.70 13.48 -3.10
N ARG A 57 6.06 12.24 -2.79
CA ARG A 57 5.73 11.08 -3.63
C ARG A 57 4.22 10.91 -3.81
N ILE A 58 3.43 10.98 -2.74
CA ILE A 58 1.96 10.89 -2.83
C ILE A 58 1.39 11.98 -3.76
N LEU A 59 1.91 13.21 -3.68
CA LEU A 59 1.45 14.31 -4.54
C LEU A 59 1.87 14.12 -6.00
N GLU A 60 3.08 13.63 -6.26
CA GLU A 60 3.53 13.25 -7.61
C GLU A 60 2.64 12.17 -8.21
N LEU A 61 2.28 11.16 -7.42
CA LEU A 61 1.36 10.08 -7.79
C LEU A 61 -0.04 10.63 -8.11
N ALA A 62 -0.54 11.56 -7.30
CA ALA A 62 -1.83 12.22 -7.51
C ALA A 62 -1.88 12.98 -8.84
N ARG A 63 -0.81 13.70 -9.21
CA ARG A 63 -0.71 14.37 -10.53
C ARG A 63 -0.76 13.39 -11.71
N LYS A 64 -0.37 12.14 -11.48
CA LYS A 64 -0.44 11.04 -12.46
C LYS A 64 -1.76 10.26 -12.40
N GLY A 65 -2.78 10.78 -11.70
CA GLY A 65 -4.10 10.16 -11.62
C GLY A 65 -4.23 9.04 -10.58
N VAL A 66 -3.24 8.87 -9.70
CA VAL A 66 -3.27 7.86 -8.62
C VAL A 66 -3.71 8.51 -7.31
N GLY A 67 -4.91 8.17 -6.87
CA GLY A 67 -5.47 8.62 -5.61
C GLY A 67 -4.72 8.05 -4.40
N TYR A 68 -4.75 8.78 -3.29
CA TYR A 68 -4.03 8.39 -2.07
C TYR A 68 -4.49 7.04 -1.48
N LYS A 69 -5.75 6.63 -1.70
CA LYS A 69 -6.24 5.29 -1.30
C LYS A 69 -5.53 4.17 -2.06
N GLN A 70 -5.29 4.39 -3.35
CA GLN A 70 -4.57 3.45 -4.20
C GLN A 70 -3.09 3.37 -3.78
N VAL A 71 -2.50 4.49 -3.35
CA VAL A 71 -1.17 4.50 -2.74
C VAL A 71 -1.16 3.72 -1.43
N ALA A 72 -2.20 3.84 -0.61
CA ALA A 72 -2.35 3.10 0.65
C ALA A 72 -2.39 1.58 0.39
N ASP A 73 -3.24 1.14 -0.53
CA ASP A 73 -3.35 -0.27 -0.93
C ASP A 73 -2.02 -0.81 -1.46
N ALA A 74 -1.38 -0.10 -2.39
CA ALA A 74 -0.13 -0.52 -3.01
C ALA A 74 1.06 -0.53 -2.03
N SER A 75 1.05 0.33 -1.01
CA SER A 75 2.12 0.40 0.00
C SER A 75 1.86 -0.47 1.23
N GLY A 76 0.66 -1.04 1.39
CA GLY A 76 0.24 -1.74 2.61
C GLY A 76 0.13 -0.83 3.84
N VAL A 77 0.07 0.50 3.64
CA VAL A 77 -0.06 1.49 4.72
C VAL A 77 -1.53 1.86 4.85
N ALA A 78 -2.04 1.96 6.08
CA ALA A 78 -3.44 2.32 6.33
C ALA A 78 -3.86 3.63 5.63
N GLU A 79 -5.05 3.65 5.01
CA GLU A 79 -5.59 4.80 4.26
C GLU A 79 -5.54 6.10 5.07
N THR A 80 -5.95 6.06 6.35
CA THR A 80 -5.94 7.22 7.25
C THR A 80 -4.54 7.83 7.37
N ILE A 81 -3.51 6.99 7.50
CA ILE A 81 -2.12 7.43 7.64
C ILE A 81 -1.64 8.10 6.36
N VAL A 82 -1.90 7.49 5.20
CA VAL A 82 -1.53 8.07 3.90
C VAL A 82 -2.27 9.39 3.66
N GLY A 83 -3.56 9.46 4.04
CA GLY A 83 -4.36 10.66 4.01
C GLY A 83 -3.79 11.79 4.87
N GLU A 84 -3.40 11.52 6.12
CA GLU A 84 -2.79 12.50 7.01
C GLU A 84 -1.41 12.98 6.50
N ILE A 85 -0.60 12.09 5.93
CA ILE A 85 0.69 12.44 5.32
C ILE A 85 0.44 13.39 4.13
N ARG A 86 -0.52 13.06 3.26
CA ARG A 86 -0.90 13.89 2.10
C ARG A 86 -1.32 15.29 2.54
N THR A 87 -2.23 15.40 3.51
CA THR A 87 -2.72 16.70 4.00
C THR A 87 -1.65 17.45 4.82
N GLY A 88 -0.54 16.81 5.19
CA GLY A 88 0.51 17.40 6.01
C GLY A 88 0.21 17.39 7.51
N ARG A 89 -0.90 16.76 7.94
CA ARG A 89 -1.25 16.61 9.37
C ARG A 89 -0.26 15.69 10.08
N LYS A 90 0.25 14.67 9.38
CA LYS A 90 1.27 13.76 9.90
C LYS A 90 2.64 14.11 9.33
N THR A 91 3.44 14.82 10.12
CA THR A 91 4.78 15.30 9.73
C THR A 91 5.90 14.34 10.09
N ARG A 92 5.63 13.37 10.97
CA ARG A 92 6.59 12.37 11.47
C ARG A 92 6.04 10.96 11.31
N ILE A 93 6.80 10.09 10.67
CA ILE A 93 6.41 8.71 10.36
C ILE A 93 7.54 7.73 10.64
N ARG A 94 7.21 6.44 10.68
CA ARG A 94 8.22 5.38 10.74
C ARG A 94 8.97 5.29 9.42
N ALA A 95 10.27 5.05 9.46
CA ALA A 95 11.09 4.92 8.26
C ALA A 95 10.60 3.78 7.34
N ASN A 96 10.04 2.71 7.91
CA ASN A 96 9.44 1.65 7.10
C ASN A 96 8.22 2.14 6.31
N THR A 97 7.39 3.01 6.91
CA THR A 97 6.26 3.64 6.21
C THR A 97 6.74 4.56 5.09
N GLU A 98 7.80 5.33 5.32
CA GLU A 98 8.39 6.16 4.26
C GLU A 98 8.90 5.28 3.10
N ARG A 99 9.66 4.22 3.40
CA ARG A 99 10.14 3.26 2.38
C ARG A 99 9.00 2.61 1.60
N ALA A 100 7.93 2.17 2.28
CA ALA A 100 6.79 1.55 1.64
C ALA A 100 6.09 2.49 0.64
N ILE A 101 5.88 3.75 1.02
CA ILE A 101 5.26 4.76 0.13
C ILE A 101 6.20 5.11 -1.04
N LEU A 102 7.51 5.22 -0.78
CA LEU A 102 8.49 5.48 -1.83
C LEU A 102 8.63 4.31 -2.82
N GLY A 103 8.43 3.08 -2.35
CA GLY A 103 8.52 1.85 -3.15
C GLY A 103 7.33 1.59 -4.07
N VAL A 104 6.27 2.40 -4.04
CA VAL A 104 5.14 2.27 -4.96
C VAL A 104 5.62 2.57 -6.39
N THR A 105 5.67 1.54 -7.25
CA THR A 105 6.17 1.61 -8.63
C THR A 105 5.08 1.95 -9.66
N ALA A 106 5.47 2.26 -10.89
CA ALA A 106 4.54 2.58 -11.98
C ALA A 106 3.63 1.40 -12.38
N GLU A 107 4.09 0.17 -12.17
CA GLU A 107 3.35 -1.07 -12.45
C GLU A 107 2.29 -1.31 -11.38
N ALA A 108 2.65 -1.14 -10.10
CA ALA A 108 1.69 -1.11 -9.00
C ALA A 108 0.68 0.04 -9.17
N MET A 109 1.11 1.16 -9.75
CA MET A 109 0.21 2.26 -10.12
C MET A 109 -0.71 1.92 -11.30
N ALA A 110 -0.26 1.17 -12.31
CA ALA A 110 -1.09 0.82 -13.47
C ALA A 110 -2.27 -0.07 -13.07
N ASP A 111 -2.07 -1.00 -12.15
CA ASP A 111 -3.17 -1.85 -11.64
C ASP A 111 -4.21 -1.03 -10.86
N HIS A 112 -3.76 0.04 -10.21
CA HIS A 112 -4.57 0.86 -9.32
C HIS A 112 -4.73 2.31 -9.80
N ALA A 113 -4.56 2.66 -11.09
CA ALA A 113 -4.78 4.03 -11.56
C ALA A 113 -6.24 4.24 -11.92
N LEU A 114 -6.79 5.45 -11.72
CA LEU A 114 -8.09 5.82 -12.29
C LEU A 114 -7.91 6.43 -13.68
N VAL A 115 -8.38 5.73 -14.71
CA VAL A 115 -8.41 6.20 -16.09
C VAL A 115 -9.81 6.67 -16.48
N ASP A 116 -9.89 7.42 -17.58
CA ASP A 116 -11.18 7.80 -18.16
C ASP A 116 -12.02 6.56 -18.47
N ALA A 117 -13.27 6.57 -18.05
CA ALA A 117 -14.17 5.43 -18.20
C ALA A 117 -14.82 5.36 -19.58
N ALA A 118 -14.85 6.46 -20.35
CA ALA A 118 -15.56 6.48 -21.64
C ALA A 118 -15.08 5.41 -22.65
N PRO A 119 -13.76 5.16 -22.83
CA PRO A 119 -13.29 4.07 -23.70
C PRO A 119 -13.65 2.68 -23.20
N THR A 120 -13.85 2.53 -21.89
CA THR A 120 -14.24 1.27 -21.26
C THR A 120 -15.73 1.00 -21.49
N TRP A 121 -16.58 2.02 -21.36
CA TRP A 121 -18.02 1.92 -21.64
C TRP A 121 -18.32 1.61 -23.11
N ARG A 122 -17.64 2.27 -24.06
CA ARG A 122 -17.77 1.93 -25.49
C ARG A 122 -17.45 0.46 -25.78
N ARG A 123 -16.45 -0.10 -25.10
CA ARG A 123 -16.07 -1.51 -25.23
C ARG A 123 -17.12 -2.46 -24.62
N ILE A 124 -17.68 -2.10 -23.47
CA ILE A 124 -18.78 -2.85 -22.85
C ILE A 124 -20.00 -2.86 -23.77
N GLU A 125 -20.37 -1.71 -24.33
CA GLU A 125 -21.48 -1.57 -25.28
C GLU A 125 -21.25 -2.47 -26.50
N ARG A 126 -20.06 -2.43 -27.11
CA ARG A 126 -19.71 -3.36 -28.20
C ARG A 126 -19.80 -4.84 -27.82
N LEU A 127 -19.37 -5.23 -26.62
CA LEU A 127 -19.55 -6.63 -26.15
C LEU A 127 -21.03 -7.01 -26.04
N ILE A 128 -21.90 -6.08 -25.67
CA ILE A 128 -23.33 -6.34 -25.58
C ILE A 128 -23.94 -6.43 -26.98
N ASP A 129 -23.67 -5.44 -27.83
CA ASP A 129 -24.33 -5.27 -29.12
C ASP A 129 -23.79 -6.23 -30.19
N GLU A 130 -22.47 -6.39 -30.30
CA GLU A 130 -21.81 -7.24 -31.30
C GLU A 130 -21.55 -8.66 -30.75
N GLY A 131 -21.25 -8.75 -29.45
CA GLY A 131 -20.88 -10.01 -28.79
C GLY A 131 -22.04 -10.79 -28.18
N GLY A 132 -23.23 -10.18 -28.07
CA GLY A 132 -24.40 -10.80 -27.46
C GLY A 132 -24.28 -11.04 -25.95
N PHE A 133 -23.30 -10.42 -25.28
CA PHE A 133 -23.07 -10.62 -23.86
C PHE A 133 -24.05 -9.82 -23.01
N THR A 134 -24.51 -10.39 -21.90
CA THR A 134 -25.21 -9.60 -20.87
C THR A 134 -24.23 -8.96 -19.89
N LYS A 135 -24.61 -7.82 -19.28
CA LYS A 135 -23.80 -7.16 -18.23
C LYS A 135 -23.41 -8.10 -17.09
N SER A 136 -24.30 -9.02 -16.73
CA SER A 136 -24.06 -10.02 -15.69
C SER A 136 -23.04 -11.07 -16.09
N GLU A 137 -23.02 -11.44 -17.37
CA GLU A 137 -22.03 -12.37 -17.90
C GLU A 137 -20.65 -11.73 -17.98
N ILE A 138 -20.57 -10.45 -18.38
CA ILE A 138 -19.33 -9.68 -18.35
C ILE A 138 -18.81 -9.59 -16.90
N ALA A 139 -19.69 -9.27 -15.93
CA ALA A 139 -19.31 -9.21 -14.51
C ALA A 139 -18.73 -10.55 -14.00
N ARG A 140 -19.38 -11.66 -14.34
CA ARG A 140 -18.94 -13.02 -13.97
C ARG A 140 -17.59 -13.36 -14.59
N ARG A 141 -17.38 -13.05 -15.87
CA ARG A 141 -16.10 -13.28 -16.56
C ARG A 141 -14.97 -12.39 -16.05
N LEU A 142 -15.29 -11.20 -15.53
CA LEU A 142 -14.34 -10.34 -14.82
C LEU A 142 -14.06 -10.81 -13.37
N GLY A 143 -14.64 -11.93 -12.93
CA GLY A 143 -14.44 -12.48 -11.59
C GLY A 143 -15.14 -11.70 -10.48
N LYS A 144 -16.17 -10.90 -10.80
CA LYS A 144 -16.96 -10.19 -9.79
C LYS A 144 -17.85 -11.18 -9.04
N LYS A 145 -17.95 -11.00 -7.72
CA LYS A 145 -18.82 -11.82 -6.85
C LYS A 145 -20.30 -11.52 -7.04
N THR A 146 -20.63 -10.32 -7.53
CA THR A 146 -22.01 -9.91 -7.82
C THR A 146 -22.21 -9.82 -9.34
N PRO A 147 -23.44 -10.05 -9.83
CA PRO A 147 -23.76 -9.96 -11.26
C PRO A 147 -23.84 -8.51 -11.77
N ALA A 148 -23.56 -7.52 -10.92
CA ALA A 148 -23.53 -6.11 -11.29
C ALA A 148 -22.10 -5.67 -11.61
N LEU A 149 -21.91 -5.00 -12.75
CA LEU A 149 -20.59 -4.56 -13.22
C LEU A 149 -19.91 -3.58 -12.24
N GLN A 150 -20.71 -2.75 -11.55
CA GLN A 150 -20.27 -1.73 -10.57
C GLN A 150 -19.06 -0.90 -11.07
N ILE A 151 -19.10 -0.46 -12.33
CA ILE A 151 -18.07 0.39 -12.94
C ILE A 151 -18.52 1.85 -12.93
N GLY A 152 -17.64 2.76 -12.54
CA GLY A 152 -17.90 4.21 -12.56
C GLY A 152 -18.10 4.76 -13.98
N ARG A 153 -18.93 5.78 -14.13
CA ARG A 153 -19.22 6.42 -15.42
C ARG A 153 -18.13 7.39 -15.90
N VAL A 154 -17.42 8.01 -14.97
CA VAL A 154 -16.41 9.04 -15.26
C VAL A 154 -14.99 8.49 -15.12
N LYS A 155 -14.76 7.61 -14.13
CA LYS A 155 -13.46 7.01 -13.86
C LYS A 155 -13.59 5.53 -13.58
N VAL A 156 -12.60 4.76 -14.02
CA VAL A 156 -12.49 3.32 -13.80
C VAL A 156 -11.05 2.94 -13.47
N LEU A 157 -10.85 1.86 -12.71
CA LEU A 157 -9.51 1.31 -12.49
C LEU A 157 -8.89 0.86 -13.81
N ALA A 158 -7.64 1.22 -14.07
CA ALA A 158 -6.89 0.84 -15.26
C ALA A 158 -6.81 -0.68 -15.42
N LYS A 159 -6.67 -1.45 -14.34
CA LYS A 159 -6.80 -2.91 -14.37
C LYS A 159 -8.13 -3.40 -14.94
N THR A 160 -9.23 -2.77 -14.53
CA THR A 160 -10.58 -3.12 -15.03
C THR A 160 -10.73 -2.73 -16.50
N ALA A 161 -10.23 -1.55 -16.89
CA ALA A 161 -10.24 -1.12 -18.29
C ALA A 161 -9.46 -2.09 -19.20
N LEU A 162 -8.27 -2.51 -18.75
CA LEU A 162 -7.43 -3.47 -19.46
C LEU A 162 -8.08 -4.86 -19.55
N ALA A 163 -8.74 -5.33 -18.48
CA ALA A 163 -9.44 -6.61 -18.48
C ALA A 163 -10.59 -6.61 -19.51
N ILE A 164 -11.35 -5.52 -19.60
CA ILE A 164 -12.42 -5.36 -20.59
C ILE A 164 -11.85 -5.27 -22.01
N GLU A 165 -10.77 -4.52 -22.22
CA GLU A 165 -10.09 -4.46 -23.51
C GLU A 165 -9.64 -5.84 -24.00
N LYS A 166 -8.99 -6.62 -23.13
CA LYS A 166 -8.59 -8.00 -23.45
C LYS A 166 -9.78 -8.87 -23.80
N MET A 167 -10.90 -8.73 -23.07
CA MET A 167 -12.14 -9.45 -23.37
C MET A 167 -12.72 -9.08 -24.73
N CYS A 168 -12.83 -7.79 -25.06
CA CYS A 168 -13.26 -7.32 -26.39
C CYS A 168 -12.40 -7.91 -27.49
N ARG A 169 -11.08 -7.79 -27.37
CA ARG A 169 -10.13 -8.33 -28.35
C ARG A 169 -10.30 -9.84 -28.54
N TYR A 170 -10.48 -10.58 -27.44
CA TYR A 170 -10.62 -12.03 -27.50
C TYR A 170 -11.90 -12.49 -28.21
N TYR A 171 -13.04 -11.86 -27.94
CA TYR A 171 -14.35 -12.32 -28.43
C TYR A 171 -14.81 -11.65 -29.72
N LEU A 172 -14.35 -10.43 -30.03
CA LEU A 172 -14.80 -9.66 -31.19
C LEU A 172 -13.78 -9.65 -32.34
N GLU A 173 -12.47 -9.77 -32.06
CA GLU A 173 -11.41 -9.64 -33.09
C GLU A 173 -10.80 -10.98 -33.54
N ARG A 174 -11.13 -12.09 -32.87
CA ARG A 174 -10.71 -13.46 -33.27
C ARG A 174 -11.82 -14.25 -34.00
N ARG A 175 -12.85 -13.56 -34.48
CA ARG A 175 -14.01 -14.15 -35.15
C ARG A 175 -13.92 -13.97 -36.66
#